data_AF-A0A7S0DUX8-F1
#
_entry.id   AF-A0A7S0DUX8-F1
#
_cell.length_a   1.000
_cell.length_b   1.000
_cell.length_c   1.000
_cell.angle_alpha   90.00
_cell.angle_beta   90.00
_cell.angle_gamma   90.00
#
_symmetry.space_group_name_H-M   'P 1'
#
loop_
_entity.id
_entity.type
_entity.pdbx_description
1 polymer ?
#
loop_
_entity_poly.entity_id
_entity_poly.type
_entity_poly.pdbx_seq_one_letter_code
_entity_poly.pdbx_strand_id
1 'polypeptide(L)'
;MYEDERYFDAGLTIDGREQAKEAGLLLQGSKLDVVVASPLSRALQTAMIACKAWKSPSQPLLKDPRFVCVEWCREGMTCGVHPCNRRRTISEIKSEYPQFDFSSITSNEDDIWRHDKAETQQDLNHRVALFLEWLETLEAKHVLICSHCVFLHALFADFVKEQDNSVNSWFGRGELRSFVFEFQ
;
A
#
# COMPACT_ATOMS: atom_id res chain seq x y z
N MET A 1 0.17 -5.55 -23.44
CA MET A 1 -0.38 -6.29 -22.29
C MET A 1 -0.75 -5.35 -21.15
N TYR A 2 0.13 -4.43 -20.73
CA TYR A 2 -0.15 -3.48 -19.64
C TYR A 2 -0.99 -2.24 -20.02
N GLU A 3 -1.29 -2.03 -21.29
CA GLU A 3 -2.17 -0.95 -21.79
C GLU A 3 -3.63 -1.43 -21.95
N ASP A 4 -3.90 -2.69 -21.66
CA ASP A 4 -5.22 -3.28 -21.87
C ASP A 4 -6.18 -2.85 -20.76
N GLU A 5 -7.25 -2.16 -21.13
CA GLU A 5 -8.29 -1.66 -20.22
C GLU A 5 -9.00 -2.79 -19.44
N ARG A 6 -8.90 -4.05 -19.87
CA ARG A 6 -9.37 -5.21 -19.08
C ARG A 6 -8.64 -5.36 -17.75
N TYR A 7 -7.47 -4.75 -17.60
CA TYR A 7 -6.73 -4.72 -16.34
C TYR A 7 -6.99 -3.46 -15.51
N PHE A 8 -7.97 -2.63 -15.88
CA PHE A 8 -8.39 -1.49 -15.07
C PHE A 8 -8.62 -1.91 -13.61
N ASP A 9 -7.94 -1.23 -12.68
CA ASP A 9 -7.96 -1.49 -11.24
C ASP A 9 -7.95 -2.98 -10.87
N ALA A 10 -7.11 -3.77 -11.55
CA ALA A 10 -7.11 -5.21 -11.41
C ALA A 10 -6.93 -5.66 -9.95
N GLY A 11 -7.81 -6.57 -9.52
CA GLY A 11 -7.70 -7.25 -8.23
C GLY A 11 -6.62 -8.34 -8.22
N LEU A 12 -6.48 -9.01 -7.08
CA LEU A 12 -5.55 -10.12 -6.91
C LEU A 12 -5.97 -11.37 -7.68
N THR A 13 -4.98 -12.03 -8.28
CA THR A 13 -5.09 -13.41 -8.78
C THR A 13 -5.23 -14.41 -7.62
N ILE A 14 -5.49 -15.68 -7.94
CA ILE A 14 -5.53 -16.77 -6.95
C ILE A 14 -4.20 -16.84 -6.20
N ASP A 15 -3.08 -16.89 -6.92
CA ASP A 15 -1.73 -16.91 -6.32
C ASP A 15 -1.48 -15.68 -5.44
N GLY A 16 -1.90 -14.49 -5.90
CA GLY A 16 -1.75 -13.25 -5.12
C GLY A 16 -2.53 -13.27 -3.80
N ARG A 17 -3.68 -13.96 -3.76
CA ARG A 17 -4.47 -14.12 -2.53
C ARG A 17 -3.80 -15.07 -1.55
N GLU A 18 -3.23 -16.18 -2.02
CA GLU A 18 -2.47 -17.09 -1.15
C GLU A 18 -1.20 -16.41 -0.62
N GLN A 19 -0.49 -15.66 -1.46
CA GLN A 19 0.67 -14.85 -1.03
C GLN A 19 0.30 -13.82 0.05
N ALA A 20 -0.81 -13.10 -0.13
CA ALA A 20 -1.29 -12.15 0.88
C ALA A 20 -1.62 -12.84 2.21
N LYS A 21 -2.19 -14.05 2.15
CA LYS A 21 -2.50 -14.86 3.34
C LYS A 21 -1.23 -15.33 4.04
N GLU A 22 -0.25 -15.83 3.30
CA GLU A 22 1.06 -16.21 3.83
C GLU A 22 1.75 -15.04 4.54
N ALA A 23 1.76 -13.85 3.93
CA ALA A 23 2.28 -12.64 4.57
C ALA A 23 1.57 -12.33 5.90
N GLY A 24 0.24 -12.49 5.95
CA GLY A 24 -0.52 -12.33 7.19
C GLY A 24 -0.21 -13.38 8.25
N LEU A 25 0.06 -14.63 7.86
CA LEU A 25 0.51 -15.68 8.79
C LEU A 25 1.88 -15.35 9.37
N LEU A 26 2.81 -14.81 8.58
CA LEU A 26 4.13 -14.37 9.05
C LEU A 26 4.05 -13.23 10.06
N LEU A 27 3.00 -12.41 10.00
CA LEU A 27 2.77 -11.32 10.95
C LEU A 27 2.24 -11.81 12.31
N GLN A 28 1.79 -13.06 12.44
CA GLN A 28 1.17 -13.53 13.69
C GLN A 28 2.10 -13.36 14.89
N GLY A 29 1.55 -12.84 15.99
CA GLY A 29 2.31 -12.54 17.21
C GLY A 29 2.93 -11.15 17.23
N SER A 30 2.93 -10.44 16.09
CA SER A 30 3.25 -9.02 16.04
C SER A 30 2.05 -8.16 16.41
N LYS A 31 2.30 -7.01 17.04
CA LYS A 31 1.28 -6.00 17.28
C LYS A 31 1.04 -5.21 15.99
N LEU A 32 -0.21 -4.90 15.67
CA LEU A 32 -0.58 -3.97 14.61
C LEU A 32 -1.52 -2.92 15.19
N ASP A 33 -1.12 -1.65 15.10
CA ASP A 33 -1.92 -0.51 15.53
C ASP A 33 -2.74 0.04 14.35
N VAL A 34 -2.15 0.08 13.14
CA VAL A 34 -2.78 0.59 11.92
C VAL A 34 -2.38 -0.24 10.70
N VAL A 35 -3.34 -0.47 9.80
CA VAL A 35 -3.13 -0.98 8.44
C VAL A 35 -3.38 0.16 7.45
N VAL A 36 -2.35 0.55 6.73
CA VAL A 36 -2.39 1.58 5.70
C VAL A 36 -2.38 0.89 4.33
N ALA A 37 -3.28 1.27 3.44
CA ALA A 37 -3.33 0.70 2.09
C ALA A 37 -3.46 1.76 1.00
N SER A 38 -2.82 1.49 -0.14
CA SER A 38 -3.13 2.18 -1.40
C SER A 38 -4.59 1.97 -1.80
N PRO A 39 -5.24 2.92 -2.48
CA PRO A 39 -6.62 2.77 -2.94
C PRO A 39 -6.78 1.80 -4.13
N LEU A 40 -5.70 1.27 -4.69
CA LEU A 40 -5.79 0.28 -5.78
C LEU A 40 -6.29 -1.06 -5.23
N SER A 41 -7.24 -1.68 -5.94
CA SER A 41 -8.00 -2.85 -5.46
C SER A 41 -7.12 -4.00 -4.98
N ARG A 42 -6.03 -4.30 -5.70
CA ARG A 42 -5.07 -5.33 -5.29
C ARG A 42 -4.42 -5.08 -3.92
N ALA A 43 -4.15 -3.82 -3.55
CA ALA A 43 -3.56 -3.47 -2.26
C ALA A 43 -4.58 -3.58 -1.13
N LEU A 44 -5.80 -3.10 -1.34
CA LEU A 44 -6.91 -3.24 -0.38
C LEU A 44 -7.25 -4.70 -0.11
N GLN A 45 -7.31 -5.53 -1.17
CA GLN A 45 -7.51 -6.97 -1.02
C GLN A 45 -6.36 -7.64 -0.26
N THR A 46 -5.11 -7.25 -0.55
CA THR A 46 -3.93 -7.76 0.17
C THR A 46 -4.03 -7.44 1.65
N ALA A 47 -4.29 -6.19 2.00
CA ALA A 47 -4.43 -5.72 3.38
C ALA A 47 -5.51 -6.51 4.14
N MET A 48 -6.67 -6.72 3.51
CA MET A 48 -7.77 -7.48 4.12
C MET A 48 -7.44 -8.95 4.35
N ILE A 49 -6.83 -9.60 3.36
CA ILE A 49 -6.47 -11.02 3.46
C ILE A 49 -5.37 -11.21 4.50
N ALA A 50 -4.32 -10.38 4.45
CA ALA A 50 -3.20 -10.43 5.38
C ALA A 50 -3.66 -10.16 6.82
N CYS A 51 -4.47 -9.12 7.05
CA CYS A 51 -4.97 -8.80 8.39
C CYS A 51 -5.89 -9.89 8.95
N LYS A 52 -6.70 -10.53 8.10
CA LYS A 52 -7.53 -11.67 8.50
C LYS A 52 -6.69 -12.88 8.93
N ALA A 53 -5.62 -13.17 8.20
CA ALA A 53 -4.70 -14.26 8.55
C ALA A 53 -3.85 -13.94 9.80
N TRP A 54 -3.50 -12.67 9.99
CA TRP A 54 -2.80 -12.17 11.17
C TRP A 54 -3.63 -12.33 12.46
N LYS A 55 -4.93 -12.00 12.43
CA LYS A 55 -5.82 -12.04 13.60
C LYS A 55 -6.29 -13.45 13.99
N SER A 56 -5.38 -14.43 14.00
CA SER A 56 -5.67 -15.83 14.33
C SER A 56 -6.60 -15.98 15.54
N PRO A 57 -7.54 -16.94 15.56
CA PRO A 57 -8.36 -17.25 16.74
C PRO A 57 -7.55 -17.51 18.02
N SER A 58 -6.26 -17.85 17.89
CA SER A 58 -5.34 -18.05 19.01
C SER A 58 -4.82 -16.76 19.67
N GLN A 59 -5.15 -15.58 19.16
CA GLN A 59 -4.70 -14.28 19.70
C GLN A 59 -5.88 -13.33 20.02
N PRO A 60 -6.86 -13.74 20.87
CA PRO A 60 -8.08 -12.98 21.12
C PRO A 60 -7.87 -11.66 21.87
N LEU A 61 -6.68 -11.44 22.45
CA LEU A 61 -6.35 -10.26 23.25
C LEU A 61 -5.83 -9.08 22.42
N LEU A 62 -5.51 -9.29 21.13
CA LEU A 62 -5.05 -8.21 20.27
C LEU A 62 -6.24 -7.31 19.88
N LYS A 63 -6.07 -6.00 20.08
CA LYS A 63 -7.02 -5.00 19.58
C LYS A 63 -6.98 -5.00 18.05
N ASP A 64 -8.13 -4.74 17.44
CA ASP A 64 -8.21 -4.55 15.99
C ASP A 64 -7.42 -3.30 15.57
N PRO A 65 -6.62 -3.38 14.50
CA PRO A 65 -5.96 -2.21 13.95
C PRO A 65 -6.98 -1.29 13.29
N ARG A 66 -6.67 0.00 13.23
CA ARG A 66 -7.40 0.93 12.36
C ARG A 66 -7.02 0.66 10.90
N PHE A 67 -7.96 0.75 9.99
CA PHE A 67 -7.69 0.65 8.56
C PHE A 67 -7.77 2.04 7.94
N VAL A 68 -6.71 2.46 7.25
CA VAL A 68 -6.64 3.78 6.61
C VAL A 68 -6.22 3.60 5.16
N CYS A 69 -6.89 4.30 4.26
CA CYS A 69 -6.56 4.35 2.85
C CYS A 69 -6.06 5.73 2.47
N VAL A 70 -4.87 5.78 1.86
CA VAL A 70 -4.24 7.04 1.45
C VAL A 70 -3.74 6.97 0.02
N GLU A 71 -3.87 8.08 -0.69
CA GLU A 71 -3.47 8.19 -2.09
C GLU A 71 -1.96 8.05 -2.29
N TRP A 72 -1.17 8.61 -1.37
CA TRP A 72 0.26 8.79 -1.59
C TRP A 72 1.01 7.47 -1.78
N CYS A 73 0.57 6.36 -1.19
CA CYS A 73 1.23 5.06 -1.32
C CYS A 73 0.74 4.19 -2.49
N ARG A 74 0.07 4.75 -3.50
CA ARG A 74 -0.22 4.03 -4.75
C ARG A 74 1.03 3.74 -5.58
N GLU A 75 0.91 2.85 -6.56
CA GLU A 75 2.02 2.44 -7.45
C GLU A 75 2.72 3.65 -8.08
N GLY A 76 4.03 3.54 -8.26
CA GLY A 76 4.81 4.53 -9.02
C GLY A 76 4.56 4.34 -10.52
N MET A 77 4.17 5.42 -11.20
CA MET A 77 3.81 5.37 -12.63
C MET A 77 4.95 5.90 -13.52
N THR A 78 6.20 5.73 -13.08
CA THR A 78 7.41 6.20 -13.77
C THR A 78 7.77 5.35 -14.99
N CYS A 79 7.31 4.10 -15.04
CA CYS A 79 7.53 3.19 -16.18
C CYS A 79 6.42 3.23 -17.23
N GLY A 80 5.46 4.14 -17.09
CA GLY A 80 4.36 4.32 -18.04
C GLY A 80 2.99 4.39 -17.38
N VAL A 81 2.01 4.71 -18.21
CA VAL A 81 0.60 4.81 -17.79
C VAL A 81 -0.08 3.49 -18.10
N HIS A 82 -0.48 2.78 -17.05
CA HIS A 82 -1.13 1.47 -17.16
C HIS A 82 -2.52 1.54 -16.53
N PRO A 83 -3.58 1.03 -17.18
CA PRO A 83 -4.93 1.05 -16.62
C PRO A 83 -5.05 0.35 -15.25
N CYS A 84 -4.19 -0.63 -14.96
CA CYS A 84 -4.13 -1.25 -13.64
C CYS A 84 -3.70 -0.29 -12.52
N ASN A 85 -3.08 0.84 -12.84
CA ASN A 85 -2.70 1.88 -11.88
C ASN A 85 -3.74 3.00 -11.77
N ARG A 86 -4.84 2.92 -12.53
CA ARG A 86 -6.01 3.78 -12.38
C ARG A 86 -6.94 3.13 -11.36
N ARG A 87 -7.30 3.86 -10.31
CA ARG A 87 -8.27 3.36 -9.33
C ARG A 87 -9.70 3.60 -9.80
N ARG A 88 -10.64 2.85 -9.21
CA ARG A 88 -12.07 3.17 -9.25
C ARG A 88 -12.38 4.43 -8.44
N THR A 89 -13.63 4.88 -8.50
CA THR A 89 -14.06 6.01 -7.68
C THR A 89 -13.98 5.67 -6.19
N ILE A 90 -13.73 6.66 -5.33
CA ILE A 90 -13.72 6.43 -3.88
C ILE A 90 -15.07 5.93 -3.38
N SER A 91 -16.18 6.37 -3.98
CA SER A 91 -17.52 5.88 -3.63
C SER A 91 -17.67 4.37 -3.88
N GLU A 92 -17.19 3.86 -5.01
CA GLU A 92 -17.21 2.41 -5.33
C GLU A 92 -16.29 1.63 -4.39
N ILE A 93 -15.05 2.10 -4.21
CA ILE A 93 -14.05 1.44 -3.36
C ILE A 93 -14.53 1.40 -1.91
N LYS A 94 -15.06 2.52 -1.39
CA LYS A 94 -15.59 2.61 -0.02
C LYS A 94 -16.80 1.70 0.20
N SER A 95 -17.64 1.51 -0.83
CA SER A 95 -18.75 0.54 -0.75
C SER A 95 -18.27 -0.90 -0.62
N GLU A 96 -17.13 -1.25 -1.23
CA GLU A 96 -16.55 -2.61 -1.18
C GLU A 96 -15.66 -2.81 0.06
N TYR A 97 -15.00 -1.75 0.54
CA TYR A 97 -14.05 -1.78 1.66
C TYR A 97 -14.45 -0.76 2.77
N PRO A 98 -15.66 -0.85 3.35
CA PRO A 98 -16.19 0.16 4.27
C PRO A 98 -15.42 0.29 5.60
N GLN A 99 -14.59 -0.68 5.94
CA GLN A 99 -13.73 -0.68 7.12
C GLN A 99 -12.54 0.31 7.01
N PHE A 100 -12.15 0.69 5.80
CA PHE A 100 -11.07 1.65 5.61
C PHE A 100 -11.59 3.08 5.78
N ASP A 101 -10.81 3.90 6.49
CA ASP A 101 -10.98 5.35 6.48
C ASP A 101 -10.36 5.94 5.21
N PHE A 102 -11.18 6.65 4.43
CA PHE A 102 -10.78 7.34 3.20
C PHE A 102 -10.72 8.87 3.40
N SER A 103 -10.79 9.36 4.65
CA SER A 103 -10.89 10.79 4.98
C SER A 103 -9.76 11.66 4.39
N SER A 104 -8.57 11.08 4.16
CA SER A 104 -7.44 11.77 3.55
C SER A 104 -7.56 11.93 2.03
N ILE A 105 -8.55 11.30 1.38
CA ILE A 105 -8.78 11.37 -0.06
C ILE A 105 -9.91 12.35 -0.34
N THR A 106 -9.58 13.49 -0.95
CA THR A 106 -10.52 14.61 -1.15
C THR A 106 -11.33 14.51 -2.44
N SER A 107 -10.82 13.81 -3.45
CA SER A 107 -11.47 13.65 -4.75
C SER A 107 -12.09 12.27 -4.91
N ASN A 108 -13.33 12.22 -5.42
CA ASN A 108 -13.97 10.96 -5.75
C ASN A 108 -13.32 10.31 -6.98
N GLU A 109 -12.92 11.10 -7.96
CA GLU A 109 -12.28 10.66 -9.20
C GLU A 109 -10.77 10.50 -9.02
N ASP A 110 -10.13 9.76 -9.92
CA ASP A 110 -8.69 9.52 -9.88
C ASP A 110 -7.91 10.68 -10.55
N ASP A 111 -7.65 11.75 -9.80
CA ASP A 111 -6.94 12.92 -10.30
C ASP A 111 -5.42 12.69 -10.50
N ILE A 112 -4.87 11.66 -9.87
CA ILE A 112 -3.42 11.36 -9.93
C ILE A 112 -3.09 10.58 -11.20
N TRP A 113 -3.95 9.64 -11.59
CA TRP A 113 -3.75 8.89 -12.83
C TRP A 113 -4.15 9.72 -14.04
N ARG A 114 -3.22 9.92 -14.98
CA ARG A 114 -3.42 10.71 -16.19
C ARG A 114 -3.05 9.90 -17.43
N HIS A 115 -4.00 9.69 -18.32
CA HIS A 115 -3.81 8.88 -19.54
C HIS A 115 -2.67 9.43 -20.43
N ASP A 116 -2.48 10.74 -20.46
CA ASP A 116 -1.58 11.46 -21.36
C ASP A 116 -0.19 11.73 -20.76
N LYS A 117 0.00 11.50 -19.46
CA LYS A 117 1.22 11.88 -18.76
C LYS A 117 1.60 10.86 -17.69
N ALA A 118 2.71 10.16 -17.91
CA ALA A 118 3.35 9.35 -16.89
C ALA A 118 3.87 10.23 -15.74
N GLU A 119 3.90 9.65 -14.54
CA GLU A 119 4.49 10.28 -13.38
C GLU A 119 6.01 10.43 -13.58
N THR A 120 6.58 11.60 -13.30
CA THR A 120 8.03 11.75 -13.33
C THR A 120 8.66 11.20 -12.05
N GLN A 121 9.96 10.88 -12.06
CA GLN A 121 10.65 10.49 -10.82
C GLN A 121 10.57 11.59 -9.75
N GLN A 122 10.56 12.86 -10.16
CA GLN A 122 10.40 13.99 -9.25
C GLN A 122 9.00 14.01 -8.61
N ASP A 123 7.95 13.76 -9.39
CA ASP A 123 6.58 13.66 -8.89
C ASP A 123 6.45 12.51 -7.88
N LEU A 124 7.05 11.34 -8.20
CA LEU A 124 7.05 10.18 -7.30
C LEU A 124 7.78 10.48 -5.99
N ASN A 125 8.97 11.07 -6.03
CA ASN A 125 9.73 11.45 -4.83
C ASN A 125 8.97 12.49 -3.99
N HIS A 126 8.31 13.45 -4.62
CA HIS A 126 7.46 14.41 -3.92
C HIS A 126 6.29 13.71 -3.21
N ARG A 127 5.67 12.73 -3.86
CA ARG A 127 4.58 11.95 -3.27
C ARG A 127 5.05 11.05 -2.13
N VAL A 128 6.26 10.50 -2.22
CA VAL A 128 6.92 9.80 -1.12
C VAL A 128 7.13 10.74 0.06
N ALA A 129 7.65 11.95 -0.15
CA ALA A 129 7.80 12.96 0.92
C ALA A 129 6.47 13.27 1.63
N LEU A 130 5.39 13.51 0.87
CA LEU A 130 4.05 13.74 1.44
C LEU A 130 3.54 12.55 2.26
N PHE A 131 3.79 11.32 1.80
CA PHE A 131 3.43 10.12 2.56
C PHE A 131 4.14 10.06 3.91
N LEU A 132 5.40 10.50 3.97
CA LEU A 132 6.23 10.43 5.17
C LEU A 132 5.89 11.51 6.17
N GLU A 133 5.69 12.74 5.70
CA GLU A 133 5.16 13.83 6.51
C GLU A 133 3.82 13.41 7.13
N TRP A 134 2.93 12.77 6.34
CA TRP A 134 1.69 12.22 6.88
C TRP A 134 1.93 11.08 7.87
N LEU A 135 2.82 10.15 7.58
CA LEU A 135 3.11 9.00 8.43
C LEU A 135 3.66 9.43 9.79
N GLU A 136 4.44 10.51 9.85
CA GLU A 136 4.94 11.12 11.08
C GLU A 136 3.80 11.64 11.98
N THR A 137 2.71 12.13 11.38
CA THR A 137 1.52 12.56 12.15
C THR A 137 0.65 11.40 12.65
N LEU A 138 0.91 10.17 12.19
CA LEU A 138 0.10 9.03 12.54
C LEU A 138 0.41 8.57 13.97
N GLU A 139 -0.55 8.73 14.88
CA GLU A 139 -0.46 8.23 16.25
C GLU A 139 -0.51 6.68 16.30
N ALA A 140 0.57 6.02 15.91
CA ALA A 140 0.72 4.57 15.84
C ALA A 140 2.20 4.16 15.96
N LYS A 141 2.47 2.99 16.55
CA LYS A 141 3.85 2.45 16.64
C LYS A 141 4.11 1.31 15.68
N HIS A 142 3.10 0.47 15.45
CA HIS A 142 3.22 -0.69 14.56
C HIS A 142 2.25 -0.51 13.39
N VAL A 143 2.81 -0.20 12.22
CA VAL A 143 2.06 0.14 11.02
C VAL A 143 2.36 -0.88 9.94
N LEU A 144 1.31 -1.53 9.42
CA LEU A 144 1.41 -2.35 8.22
C LEU A 144 1.09 -1.47 7.01
N ILE A 145 1.98 -1.39 6.02
CA ILE A 145 1.77 -0.63 4.78
C ILE A 145 1.62 -1.61 3.62
N CYS A 146 0.44 -1.66 3.01
CA CYS A 146 0.16 -2.43 1.79
C CYS A 146 0.23 -1.51 0.57
N SER A 147 1.34 -1.60 -0.16
CA SER A 147 1.66 -0.74 -1.30
C SER A 147 2.22 -1.55 -2.47
N HIS A 148 3.04 -0.95 -3.33
CA HIS A 148 3.46 -1.49 -4.61
C HIS A 148 4.96 -1.28 -4.85
N CYS A 149 5.53 -2.02 -5.80
CA CYS A 149 6.97 -2.19 -5.89
C CYS A 149 7.73 -0.90 -6.22
N VAL A 150 7.24 -0.06 -7.15
CA VAL A 150 7.94 1.17 -7.54
C VAL A 150 7.85 2.20 -6.42
N PHE A 151 6.68 2.33 -5.79
CA PHE A 151 6.51 3.23 -4.65
C PHE A 151 7.39 2.80 -3.46
N LEU A 152 7.38 1.53 -3.08
CA LEU A 152 8.19 1.04 -1.96
C LEU A 152 9.69 1.21 -2.27
N HIS A 153 10.12 0.93 -3.50
CA HIS A 153 11.51 1.18 -3.89
C HIS A 153 11.90 2.65 -3.74
N ALA A 154 11.04 3.59 -4.19
CA ALA A 154 11.29 5.02 -4.02
C ALA A 154 11.28 5.45 -2.55
N LEU A 155 10.33 4.95 -1.76
CA LEU A 155 10.24 5.15 -0.31
C LEU A 155 11.56 4.79 0.36
N PHE A 156 12.09 3.58 0.14
CA PHE A 156 13.31 3.14 0.80
C PHE A 156 14.58 3.79 0.23
N ALA A 157 14.61 4.16 -1.04
CA ALA A 157 15.76 4.88 -1.61
C ALA A 157 16.01 6.23 -0.93
N ASP A 158 14.97 6.93 -0.50
CA ASP A 158 15.09 8.21 0.18
C ASP A 158 15.54 8.08 1.65
N PHE A 159 15.20 6.98 2.34
CA PHE A 159 15.60 6.75 3.74
C PHE A 159 16.91 6.00 3.92
N VAL A 160 17.19 5.03 3.06
CA VAL A 160 18.32 4.11 3.25
C VAL A 160 19.54 4.71 2.53
N LYS A 161 19.95 5.89 2.99
CA LYS A 161 21.23 6.47 2.58
C LYS A 161 22.42 5.75 3.21
N GLU A 162 22.22 5.02 4.30
CA GLU A 162 23.28 4.22 4.93
C GLU A 162 22.70 2.93 5.52
N GLN A 163 23.20 1.77 5.06
CA GLN A 163 23.61 0.61 5.88
C GLN A 163 23.27 -0.81 5.37
N ASP A 164 22.44 -1.03 4.35
CA ASP A 164 22.32 -2.37 3.77
C ASP A 164 21.83 -2.39 2.31
N ASN A 165 22.65 -2.94 1.40
CA ASN A 165 22.32 -3.12 -0.01
C ASN A 165 21.10 -4.05 -0.23
N SER A 166 20.75 -4.89 0.75
CA SER A 166 19.59 -5.79 0.67
C SER A 166 18.26 -5.02 0.63
N VAL A 167 18.20 -3.84 1.25
CA VAL A 167 16.99 -3.02 1.38
C VAL A 167 16.60 -2.35 0.07
N ASN A 168 17.58 -2.04 -0.78
CA ASN A 168 17.38 -1.43 -2.10
C ASN A 168 17.01 -2.45 -3.20
N SER A 169 16.82 -3.72 -2.85
CA SER A 169 16.33 -4.71 -3.80
C SER A 169 14.84 -4.53 -4.07
N TRP A 170 14.41 -4.81 -5.31
CA TRP A 170 13.00 -4.80 -5.69
C TRP A 170 12.17 -5.75 -4.82
N PHE A 171 11.00 -5.27 -4.39
CA PHE A 171 10.03 -6.09 -3.66
C PHE A 171 9.39 -7.13 -4.58
N GLY A 172 9.39 -8.38 -4.14
CA GLY A 172 8.63 -9.47 -4.71
C GLY A 172 7.13 -9.39 -4.37
N ARG A 173 6.33 -10.20 -5.08
CA ARG A 173 4.89 -10.30 -4.83
C ARG A 173 4.62 -10.96 -3.48
N GLY A 174 3.85 -10.29 -2.62
CA GLY A 174 3.54 -10.77 -1.27
C GLY A 174 4.74 -10.75 -0.32
N GLU A 175 5.85 -10.12 -0.70
CA GLU A 175 7.01 -10.00 0.17
C GLU A 175 6.71 -9.05 1.33
N LEU A 176 7.05 -9.49 2.53
CA LEU A 176 6.98 -8.69 3.75
C LEU A 176 8.40 -8.29 4.16
N ARG A 177 8.60 -6.99 4.40
CA ARG A 177 9.79 -6.45 5.05
C ARG A 177 9.39 -5.57 6.21
N SER A 178 10.21 -5.57 7.26
CA SER A 178 9.99 -4.78 8.48
C SER A 178 11.14 -3.80 8.66
N PHE A 179 10.80 -2.57 8.99
CA PHE A 179 11.75 -1.48 9.20
C PHE A 179 11.36 -0.70 10.46
N VAL A 180 12.35 -0.10 11.13
CA VAL A 180 12.14 0.82 12.24
C VAL A 180 12.40 2.23 11.73
N PHE A 181 11.42 3.11 11.89
CA PHE A 181 11.50 4.51 11.53
C PHE A 181 11.60 5.37 12.79
N GLU A 182 12.58 6.28 12.81
CA GLU A 182 12.70 7.32 13.82
C GLU A 182 12.51 8.67 13.11
N PHE A 183 11.37 9.31 13.35
CA PHE A 183 11.15 10.70 12.93
C PHE A 183 11.86 11.63 13.92
N GLN A 184 12.54 12.66 13.40
CA GLN A 184 13.39 13.57 14.19
C GLN A 184 12.62 14.75 14.78
#